data_AF-C0BAJ8-F1
#
_entry.id   AF-C0BAJ8-F1
#
_cell.length_a   1.000
_cell.length_b   1.000
_cell.length_c   1.000
_cell.angle_alpha   90.00
_cell.angle_beta   90.00
_cell.angle_gamma   90.00
#
_symmetry.space_group_name_H-M   'P 1'
#
loop_
_entity.id
_entity.type
_entity.pdbx_description
1 polymer ?
#
loop_
_entity_poly.entity_id
_entity_poly.type
_entity_poly.pdbx_seq_one_letter_code
_entity_poly.pdbx_strand_id
1 'polypeptide(L)'
;MDLKDRQMALDTYLGDEKDLKIMRASAEIEHDFYCQATRVEETIRWAKKLGAKKIGIASCVGLLKESHLLAGLLREYGFEVYGVGCKIGEVPKTEVGIPERCEEVGVHMCNPILQAQMLNKEKTDINIVMGLCVGHDSLFYKYAEAPSTTLVVKDRVLGNNPVAALYTLDSYYKKLHHLNLEEE
;
A
#
# COMPACT_ATOMS: atom_id res chain seq x y z
N MET A 1 -11.79 2.46 -26.92
CA MET A 1 -12.50 2.53 -25.64
C MET A 1 -13.97 2.68 -25.96
N ASP A 2 -14.79 1.70 -25.56
CA ASP A 2 -16.22 1.74 -25.85
C ASP A 2 -16.88 2.90 -25.08
N LEU A 3 -17.82 3.60 -25.70
CA LEU A 3 -18.62 4.63 -25.03
C LEU A 3 -19.41 4.03 -23.85
N LYS A 4 -19.73 2.73 -23.92
CA LYS A 4 -20.35 1.98 -22.83
C LYS A 4 -19.43 1.79 -21.63
N ASP A 5 -18.16 1.43 -21.85
CA ASP A 5 -17.17 1.27 -20.76
C ASP A 5 -17.00 2.58 -19.98
N ARG A 6 -16.91 3.70 -20.71
CA ARG A 6 -16.83 5.03 -20.11
C ARG A 6 -18.07 5.35 -19.27
N GLN A 7 -19.26 5.11 -19.81
CA GLN A 7 -20.50 5.42 -19.11
C GLN A 7 -20.65 4.58 -17.85
N MET A 8 -20.33 3.29 -17.91
CA MET A 8 -20.36 2.38 -16.76
C MET A 8 -19.45 2.85 -15.61
N ALA A 9 -18.25 3.31 -15.91
CA ALA A 9 -17.34 3.86 -14.90
C ALA A 9 -17.90 5.14 -14.26
N LEU A 10 -18.49 6.04 -15.06
CA LEU A 10 -19.13 7.25 -14.55
C LEU A 10 -20.33 6.92 -13.66
N ASP A 11 -21.17 5.98 -14.08
CA ASP A 11 -22.34 5.56 -13.30
C ASP A 11 -21.92 4.94 -11.96
N THR A 12 -20.77 4.24 -11.92
CA THR A 12 -20.20 3.71 -10.67
C THR A 12 -19.82 4.85 -9.72
N TYR A 13 -19.04 5.84 -10.19
CA TYR A 13 -18.69 7.00 -9.36
C TYR A 13 -19.91 7.80 -8.93
N LEU A 14 -20.89 8.00 -9.81
CA LEU A 14 -22.08 8.80 -9.50
C LEU A 14 -23.09 8.04 -8.64
N GLY A 15 -23.00 6.71 -8.59
CA GLY A 15 -23.85 5.82 -7.80
C GLY A 15 -23.37 5.57 -6.37
N ASP A 16 -22.08 5.78 -6.07
CA ASP A 16 -21.51 5.63 -4.73
C ASP A 16 -20.90 6.94 -4.22
N GLU A 17 -21.53 7.51 -3.18
CA GLU A 17 -21.08 8.78 -2.60
C GLU A 17 -19.68 8.69 -1.98
N LYS A 18 -19.28 7.54 -1.43
CA LYS A 18 -17.96 7.35 -0.83
C LYS A 18 -16.88 7.36 -1.90
N ASP A 19 -17.09 6.63 -2.99
CA ASP A 19 -16.15 6.60 -4.11
C ASP A 19 -16.06 7.97 -4.80
N LEU A 20 -17.20 8.65 -4.96
CA LEU A 20 -17.21 10.02 -5.48
C LEU A 20 -16.45 10.99 -4.60
N LYS A 21 -16.61 10.88 -3.27
CA LYS A 21 -15.89 11.70 -2.30
C LYS A 21 -14.39 11.45 -2.37
N ILE A 22 -13.97 10.19 -2.49
CA ILE A 22 -12.56 9.82 -2.71
C ILE A 22 -12.02 10.47 -3.96
N MET A 23 -12.70 10.31 -5.11
CA MET A 23 -12.25 10.83 -6.38
C MET A 23 -12.13 12.37 -6.38
N ARG A 24 -13.14 13.07 -5.86
CA ARG A 24 -13.13 14.54 -5.73
C ARG A 24 -12.02 15.02 -4.80
N ALA A 25 -11.90 14.40 -3.62
CA ALA A 25 -10.85 14.76 -2.67
C ALA A 25 -9.47 14.60 -3.28
N SER A 26 -9.23 13.52 -4.03
CA SER A 26 -7.95 13.29 -4.72
C SER A 26 -7.66 14.38 -5.76
N ALA A 27 -8.63 14.69 -6.64
CA ALA A 27 -8.45 15.71 -7.68
C ALA A 27 -8.22 17.12 -7.12
N GLU A 28 -8.92 17.47 -6.04
CA GLU A 28 -8.76 18.77 -5.38
C GLU A 28 -7.39 18.88 -4.69
N ILE A 29 -6.92 17.82 -3.99
CA ILE A 29 -5.58 17.83 -3.38
C ILE A 29 -4.48 17.90 -4.45
N GLU A 30 -4.62 17.16 -5.56
CA GLU A 30 -3.69 17.26 -6.69
C GLU A 30 -3.63 18.70 -7.22
N HIS A 31 -4.77 19.33 -7.47
CA HIS A 31 -4.82 20.70 -7.98
C HIS A 31 -4.21 21.71 -7.01
N ASP A 32 -4.63 21.68 -5.75
CA ASP A 32 -4.24 22.67 -4.74
C ASP A 32 -2.75 22.60 -4.36
N PHE A 33 -2.13 21.42 -4.50
CA PHE A 33 -0.76 21.16 -4.05
C PHE A 33 0.14 20.55 -5.13
N TYR A 34 -0.21 20.74 -6.41
CA TYR A 34 0.52 20.19 -7.55
C TYR A 34 2.00 20.57 -7.51
N CYS A 35 2.89 19.57 -7.51
CA CYS A 35 4.35 19.74 -7.39
C CYS A 35 4.82 20.52 -6.13
N GLN A 36 3.98 20.61 -5.10
CA GLN A 36 4.30 21.31 -3.85
C GLN A 36 4.28 20.39 -2.64
N ALA A 37 3.35 19.44 -2.59
CA ALA A 37 3.25 18.48 -1.49
C ALA A 37 4.01 17.18 -1.81
N THR A 38 4.69 16.66 -0.81
CA THR A 38 5.16 15.28 -0.78
C THR A 38 3.99 14.31 -0.65
N ARG A 39 4.20 13.04 -1.00
CA ARG A 39 3.19 11.97 -0.85
C ARG A 39 2.66 11.82 0.59
N VAL A 40 3.51 12.09 1.59
CA VAL A 40 3.11 12.08 3.01
C VAL A 40 2.13 13.22 3.28
N GLU A 41 2.44 14.43 2.82
CA GLU A 41 1.57 15.60 2.97
C GLU A 41 0.24 15.42 2.23
N GLU A 42 0.28 14.92 1.00
CA GLU A 42 -0.94 14.58 0.24
C GLU A 42 -1.80 13.58 0.99
N THR A 43 -1.21 12.51 1.55
CA THR A 43 -1.94 11.48 2.30
C THR A 43 -2.64 12.08 3.52
N ILE A 44 -1.95 12.95 4.27
CA ILE A 44 -2.51 13.63 5.45
C ILE A 44 -3.67 14.55 5.05
N ARG A 45 -3.46 15.39 4.02
CA ARG A 45 -4.47 16.34 3.54
C ARG A 45 -5.69 15.63 2.98
N TRP A 46 -5.46 14.58 2.18
CA TRP A 46 -6.51 13.73 1.63
C TRP A 46 -7.33 13.06 2.75
N ALA A 47 -6.66 12.44 3.74
CA ALA A 47 -7.32 11.84 4.90
C ALA A 47 -8.17 12.87 5.67
N LYS A 48 -7.67 14.10 5.87
CA LYS A 48 -8.43 15.19 6.49
C LYS A 48 -9.66 15.57 5.67
N LYS A 49 -9.50 15.71 4.35
CA LYS A 49 -10.57 16.09 3.44
C LYS A 49 -11.68 15.03 3.36
N LEU A 50 -11.32 13.75 3.47
CA LEU A 50 -12.28 12.66 3.61
C LEU A 50 -13.01 12.65 4.95
N GLY A 51 -12.50 13.39 5.94
CA GLY A 51 -13.03 13.37 7.31
C GLY A 51 -12.65 12.10 8.08
N ALA A 52 -11.62 11.37 7.62
CA ALA A 52 -11.12 10.17 8.27
C ALA A 52 -10.73 10.47 9.73
N LYS A 53 -11.03 9.53 10.61
CA LYS A 53 -10.71 9.57 12.04
C LYS A 53 -9.66 8.53 12.39
N LYS A 54 -9.75 7.33 11.82
CA LYS A 54 -8.86 6.21 12.12
C LYS A 54 -8.14 5.71 10.88
N ILE A 55 -6.81 5.69 10.93
CA ILE A 55 -5.94 5.24 9.83
C ILE A 55 -5.30 3.91 10.21
N GLY A 56 -5.47 2.92 9.33
CA GLY A 56 -4.75 1.66 9.40
C GLY A 56 -3.38 1.75 8.75
N ILE A 57 -2.38 1.07 9.30
CA ILE A 57 -1.05 0.95 8.66
C ILE A 57 -0.66 -0.52 8.54
N ALA A 58 -0.66 -1.05 7.31
CA ALA A 58 -0.14 -2.39 7.03
C ALA A 58 1.37 -2.31 6.79
N SER A 59 2.16 -2.77 7.77
CA SER A 59 3.60 -2.56 7.81
C SER A 59 4.39 -3.82 7.51
N CYS A 60 5.40 -3.70 6.65
CA CYS A 60 6.42 -4.73 6.59
C CYS A 60 7.40 -4.61 7.77
N VAL A 61 7.92 -5.75 8.25
CA VAL A 61 8.95 -5.78 9.32
C VAL A 61 10.19 -4.96 8.98
N GLY A 62 10.54 -4.87 7.69
CA GLY A 62 11.70 -4.11 7.23
C GLY A 62 11.51 -2.59 7.21
N LEU A 63 10.30 -2.09 7.51
CA LEU A 63 9.99 -0.65 7.56
C LEU A 63 9.31 -0.27 8.88
N LEU A 64 9.50 -1.05 9.96
CA LEU A 64 8.85 -0.77 11.23
C LEU A 64 9.24 0.61 11.77
N LYS A 65 10.50 1.01 11.65
CA LYS A 65 10.96 2.33 12.11
C LYS A 65 10.20 3.45 11.39
N GLU A 66 10.13 3.38 10.07
CA GLU A 66 9.42 4.34 9.21
C GLU A 66 7.91 4.34 9.51
N SER A 67 7.30 3.17 9.72
CA SER A 67 5.91 3.05 10.13
C SER A 67 5.63 3.69 11.49
N HIS A 68 6.55 3.59 12.47
CA HIS A 68 6.40 4.24 13.76
C HIS A 68 6.49 5.76 13.65
N LEU A 69 7.41 6.28 12.84
CA LEU A 69 7.53 7.72 12.56
C LEU A 69 6.24 8.25 11.90
N LEU A 70 5.74 7.57 10.87
CA LEU A 70 4.48 7.92 10.22
C LEU A 70 3.31 7.89 11.22
N ALA A 71 3.21 6.85 12.04
CA ALA A 71 2.15 6.74 13.03
C ALA A 71 2.20 7.87 14.06
N GLY A 72 3.38 8.29 14.50
CA GLY A 72 3.56 9.46 15.36
C GLY A 72 3.05 10.73 14.69
N LEU A 73 3.52 11.00 13.48
CA LEU A 73 3.11 12.17 12.69
C LEU A 73 1.59 12.23 12.47
N LEU A 74 0.97 11.12 12.09
CA LEU A 74 -0.48 11.05 11.89
C LEU A 74 -1.26 11.35 13.19
N ARG A 75 -0.77 10.89 14.35
CA ARG A 75 -1.37 11.23 15.65
C ARG A 75 -1.23 12.70 16.00
N GLU A 76 -0.12 13.35 15.64
CA GLU A 76 0.05 14.80 15.81
C GLU A 76 -0.98 15.60 15.00
N TYR A 77 -1.38 15.09 13.82
CA TYR A 77 -2.49 15.63 13.06
C TYR A 77 -3.87 15.24 13.62
N GLY A 78 -3.96 14.50 14.72
CA GLY A 78 -5.22 14.17 15.40
C GLY A 78 -5.98 12.99 14.79
N PHE A 79 -5.29 12.07 14.12
CA PHE A 79 -5.86 10.78 13.72
C PHE A 79 -5.64 9.72 14.81
N GLU A 80 -6.60 8.82 14.97
CA GLU A 80 -6.34 7.51 15.58
C GLU A 80 -5.55 6.65 14.59
N VAL A 81 -4.56 5.90 15.08
CA VAL A 81 -3.69 5.10 14.21
C VAL A 81 -3.52 3.70 14.76
N TYR A 82 -3.84 2.70 13.92
CA TYR A 82 -3.66 1.28 14.24
C TYR A 82 -2.73 0.61 13.22
N GLY A 83 -1.59 0.10 13.69
CA GLY A 83 -0.58 -0.54 12.84
C GLY A 83 -0.59 -2.06 12.97
N VAL A 84 -0.43 -2.77 11.86
CA VAL A 84 -0.32 -4.23 11.84
C VAL A 84 0.94 -4.65 11.10
N GLY A 85 1.81 -5.42 11.76
CA GLY A 85 3.03 -5.96 11.18
C GLY A 85 2.78 -7.17 10.28
N CYS A 86 3.61 -7.37 9.25
CA CYS A 86 3.38 -8.40 8.25
C CYS A 86 3.57 -9.84 8.75
N LYS A 87 4.20 -10.06 9.90
CA LYS A 87 4.37 -11.40 10.50
C LYS A 87 3.28 -11.76 11.50
N ILE A 88 2.18 -11.00 11.51
CA ILE A 88 1.04 -11.27 12.39
C ILE A 88 0.55 -12.72 12.26
N GLY A 89 0.25 -13.33 13.40
CA GLY A 89 -0.18 -14.71 13.52
C GLY A 89 0.95 -15.73 13.57
N GLU A 90 2.19 -15.34 13.26
CA GLU A 90 3.38 -16.21 13.40
C GLU A 90 3.20 -17.59 12.73
N VAL A 91 2.55 -17.60 11.57
CA VAL A 91 2.27 -18.82 10.80
C VAL A 91 3.56 -19.28 10.12
N PRO A 92 4.06 -20.52 10.36
CA PRO A 92 5.21 -21.07 9.64
C PRO A 92 4.96 -21.13 8.14
N LYS A 93 6.01 -20.93 7.34
CA LYS A 93 5.93 -21.01 5.87
C LYS A 93 5.41 -22.36 5.37
N THR A 94 5.86 -23.43 6.01
CA THR A 94 5.50 -24.80 5.65
C THR A 94 4.01 -25.10 5.81
N GLU A 95 3.28 -24.38 6.67
CA GLU A 95 1.84 -24.58 6.90
C GLU A 95 1.01 -24.30 5.63
N VAL A 96 1.47 -23.39 4.77
CA VAL A 96 0.82 -23.06 3.49
C VAL A 96 1.55 -23.65 2.28
N GLY A 97 2.44 -24.63 2.52
CA GLY A 97 3.18 -25.32 1.46
C GLY A 97 4.35 -24.51 0.86
N ILE A 98 4.80 -23.43 1.51
CA ILE A 98 6.03 -22.76 1.11
C ILE A 98 7.22 -23.67 1.50
N PRO A 99 8.15 -23.98 0.56
CA PRO A 99 9.29 -24.86 0.84
C PRO A 99 10.15 -24.38 2.02
N GLU A 100 10.68 -25.32 2.80
CA GLU A 100 11.54 -25.03 3.97
C GLU A 100 12.79 -24.22 3.62
N ARG A 101 13.35 -24.39 2.41
CA ARG A 101 14.46 -23.54 1.91
C ARG A 101 14.15 -22.04 1.99
N CYS A 102 12.87 -21.65 1.92
CA CYS A 102 12.48 -20.26 2.01
C CYS A 102 12.59 -19.72 3.44
N GLU A 103 12.73 -20.56 4.48
CA GLU A 103 12.84 -20.14 5.88
C GLU A 103 14.17 -19.45 6.20
N GLU A 104 15.17 -19.54 5.32
CA GLU A 104 16.45 -18.81 5.43
C GLU A 104 16.27 -17.28 5.60
N VAL A 105 15.20 -16.74 5.01
CA VAL A 105 14.82 -15.32 5.14
C VAL A 105 13.72 -15.07 6.19
N GLY A 106 13.56 -16.01 7.12
CA GLY A 106 12.65 -16.00 8.26
C GLY A 106 11.61 -17.13 8.21
N VAL A 107 11.41 -17.80 9.34
CA VAL A 107 10.53 -18.99 9.48
C VAL A 107 9.07 -18.67 9.19
N HIS A 108 8.54 -17.60 9.79
CA HIS A 108 7.13 -17.24 9.64
C HIS A 108 6.86 -16.58 8.30
N MET A 109 5.72 -16.91 7.67
CA MET A 109 5.26 -16.26 6.46
C MET A 109 4.81 -14.82 6.73
N CYS A 110 4.71 -14.01 5.68
CA CYS A 110 3.94 -12.76 5.80
C CYS A 110 2.45 -13.09 5.67
N ASN A 111 1.60 -12.48 6.49
CA ASN A 111 0.17 -12.74 6.49
C ASN A 111 -0.64 -11.46 6.15
N PRO A 112 -0.63 -11.03 4.87
CA PRO A 112 -1.32 -9.80 4.44
C PRO A 112 -2.84 -9.89 4.57
N ILE A 113 -3.41 -11.11 4.47
CA ILE A 113 -4.84 -11.34 4.67
C ILE A 113 -5.20 -11.03 6.13
N LEU A 114 -4.44 -11.55 7.09
CA LEU A 114 -4.68 -11.24 8.50
C LEU A 114 -4.40 -9.77 8.82
N GLN A 115 -3.42 -9.13 8.16
CA GLN A 115 -3.25 -7.68 8.27
C GLN A 115 -4.54 -6.94 7.87
N ALA A 116 -5.10 -7.25 6.70
CA ALA A 116 -6.34 -6.64 6.23
C ALA A 116 -7.51 -6.91 7.19
N GLN A 117 -7.70 -8.16 7.62
CA GLN A 117 -8.77 -8.54 8.55
C GLN A 117 -8.69 -7.80 9.89
N MET A 118 -7.48 -7.60 10.42
CA MET A 118 -7.30 -6.83 11.65
C MET A 118 -7.65 -5.36 11.45
N LEU A 119 -7.30 -4.75 10.31
CA LEU A 119 -7.67 -3.36 10.02
C LEU A 119 -9.18 -3.21 9.78
N ASN A 120 -9.82 -4.16 9.09
CA ASN A 120 -11.28 -4.20 8.93
C ASN A 120 -11.97 -4.32 10.30
N LYS A 121 -11.48 -5.21 11.18
CA LYS A 121 -11.99 -5.37 12.55
C LYS A 121 -11.88 -4.08 13.36
N GLU A 122 -10.78 -3.34 13.17
CA GLU A 122 -10.55 -2.04 13.79
C GLU A 122 -11.34 -0.89 13.14
N LYS A 123 -12.07 -1.16 12.06
CA LYS A 123 -12.93 -0.23 11.33
C LYS A 123 -12.19 1.06 10.95
N THR A 124 -11.00 0.90 10.41
CA THR A 124 -10.21 2.01 9.86
C THR A 124 -10.95 2.67 8.70
N ASP A 125 -10.88 4.00 8.59
CA ASP A 125 -11.53 4.74 7.51
C ASP A 125 -10.72 4.66 6.20
N ILE A 126 -9.40 4.63 6.32
CA ILE A 126 -8.44 4.42 5.22
C ILE A 126 -7.27 3.58 5.71
N ASN A 127 -6.58 2.93 4.77
CA ASN A 127 -5.38 2.14 5.05
C ASN A 127 -4.16 2.67 4.29
N ILE A 128 -3.00 2.67 4.96
CA ILE A 128 -1.70 2.96 4.36
C ILE A 128 -0.88 1.67 4.30
N VAL A 129 -0.42 1.32 3.10
CA VAL A 129 0.51 0.21 2.88
C VAL A 129 1.95 0.71 2.93
N MET A 130 2.71 0.15 3.86
CA MET A 130 4.12 0.48 4.12
C MET A 130 5.05 -0.67 3.72
N GLY A 131 5.37 -0.72 2.43
CA GLY A 131 6.38 -1.58 1.83
C GLY A 131 6.14 -3.07 2.01
N LEU A 132 4.92 -3.54 1.74
CA LEU A 132 4.66 -4.96 1.53
C LEU A 132 5.32 -5.43 0.21
N CYS A 133 5.57 -6.74 0.09
CA CYS A 133 6.10 -7.32 -1.16
C CYS A 133 4.99 -7.43 -2.22
N VAL A 134 5.36 -7.53 -3.50
CA VAL A 134 4.47 -7.51 -4.70
C VAL A 134 3.29 -8.51 -4.69
N GLY A 135 3.45 -9.69 -4.08
CA GLY A 135 2.33 -10.62 -3.92
C GLY A 135 1.47 -10.31 -2.68
N HIS A 136 2.09 -9.72 -1.66
CA HIS A 136 1.45 -9.48 -0.37
C HIS A 136 0.62 -8.20 -0.37
N ASP A 137 1.05 -7.13 -1.06
CA ASP A 137 0.23 -5.93 -1.24
C ASP A 137 -1.04 -6.25 -2.04
N SER A 138 -0.93 -7.03 -3.11
CA SER A 138 -2.04 -7.50 -3.92
C SER A 138 -3.09 -8.25 -3.10
N LEU A 139 -2.65 -9.16 -2.24
CA LEU A 139 -3.53 -9.86 -1.30
C LEU A 139 -4.13 -8.89 -0.27
N PHE A 140 -3.33 -7.98 0.30
CA PHE A 140 -3.85 -6.99 1.24
C PHE A 140 -4.98 -6.15 0.60
N TYR A 141 -4.78 -5.60 -0.60
CA TYR A 141 -5.80 -4.81 -1.30
C TYR A 141 -7.08 -5.60 -1.58
N LYS A 142 -6.94 -6.89 -1.92
CA LYS A 142 -8.09 -7.76 -2.20
C LYS A 142 -8.99 -7.98 -0.97
N TYR A 143 -8.42 -7.99 0.24
CA TYR A 143 -9.14 -8.32 1.47
C TYR A 143 -9.40 -7.10 2.38
N ALA A 144 -8.81 -5.94 2.08
CA ALA A 144 -9.08 -4.70 2.81
C ALA A 144 -10.47 -4.15 2.42
N GLU A 145 -11.28 -3.81 3.42
CA GLU A 145 -12.60 -3.18 3.19
C GLU A 145 -12.50 -1.67 3.01
N ALA A 146 -11.58 -1.03 3.74
CA ALA A 146 -11.32 0.40 3.61
C ALA A 146 -10.39 0.69 2.43
N PRO A 147 -10.57 1.84 1.74
CA PRO A 147 -9.69 2.25 0.65
C PRO A 147 -8.24 2.31 1.12
N SER A 148 -7.36 1.75 0.31
CA SER A 148 -5.95 1.57 0.64
C SER A 148 -5.07 2.36 -0.32
N THR A 149 -4.04 3.01 0.23
CA THR A 149 -3.02 3.70 -0.57
C THR A 149 -1.63 3.22 -0.18
N THR A 150 -0.74 3.09 -1.16
CA THR A 150 0.67 2.77 -0.91
C THR A 150 1.45 4.04 -0.68
N LEU A 151 2.10 4.15 0.48
CA LEU A 151 3.03 5.24 0.77
C LEU A 151 4.47 4.88 0.38
N VAL A 152 4.87 3.63 0.62
CA VAL A 152 6.20 3.11 0.26
C VAL A 152 6.03 1.84 -0.56
N VAL A 153 6.45 1.87 -1.82
CA VAL A 153 6.56 0.67 -2.66
C VAL A 153 7.90 0.03 -2.38
N LYS A 154 7.90 -1.23 -1.93
CA LYS A 154 9.12 -1.84 -1.43
C LYS A 154 10.09 -2.18 -2.55
N ASP A 155 11.30 -1.66 -2.44
CA ASP A 155 12.44 -2.07 -3.25
C ASP A 155 13.69 -2.06 -2.38
N ARG A 156 14.22 -3.23 -2.02
CA ARG A 156 15.41 -3.29 -1.15
C ARG A 156 16.69 -2.88 -1.87
N VAL A 157 16.71 -3.01 -3.19
CA VAL A 157 17.90 -2.72 -4.01
C VAL A 157 17.98 -1.22 -4.29
N LEU A 158 16.85 -0.60 -4.58
CA LEU A 158 16.76 0.82 -4.95
C LEU A 158 16.31 1.74 -3.80
N GLY A 159 16.39 1.27 -2.55
CA GLY A 159 16.02 2.10 -1.40
C GLY A 159 14.55 2.56 -1.41
N ASN A 160 13.65 1.66 -1.84
CA ASN A 160 12.21 1.87 -2.01
C ASN A 160 11.85 2.89 -3.11
N ASN A 161 12.71 3.05 -4.11
CA ASN A 161 12.48 3.87 -5.30
C ASN A 161 12.49 3.00 -6.59
N PRO A 162 11.48 2.13 -6.79
CA PRO A 162 11.48 1.17 -7.90
C PRO A 162 11.47 1.80 -9.29
N VAL A 163 10.95 3.03 -9.43
CA VAL A 163 10.94 3.72 -10.74
C VAL A 163 12.35 4.03 -11.24
N ALA A 164 13.37 4.07 -10.36
CA ALA A 164 14.75 4.29 -10.76
C ALA A 164 15.27 3.19 -11.72
N ALA A 165 14.78 1.95 -11.59
CA ALA A 165 15.07 0.87 -12.54
C ALA A 165 14.55 1.21 -13.95
N LEU A 166 13.38 1.83 -14.05
CA LEU A 166 12.78 2.21 -15.33
C LEU A 166 13.48 3.42 -15.95
N TYR A 167 13.84 4.42 -15.14
CA TYR A 167 14.61 5.57 -15.62
C TYR A 167 15.97 5.20 -16.21
N THR A 168 16.49 4.04 -15.82
CA THR A 168 17.79 3.53 -16.25
C THR A 168 17.69 2.22 -17.03
N LEU A 169 16.48 1.90 -17.52
CA LEU A 169 16.19 0.67 -18.26
C LEU A 169 17.09 0.55 -19.50
N ASP A 170 17.29 1.64 -20.23
CA ASP A 170 18.13 1.68 -21.42
C ASP A 170 19.59 2.04 -21.12
N SER A 171 20.02 1.96 -19.85
CA SER A 171 21.40 2.19 -19.42
C SER A 171 21.89 1.12 -18.42
N TYR A 172 21.83 1.40 -17.13
CA TYR A 172 22.40 0.55 -16.07
C TYR A 172 21.59 -0.73 -15.82
N TYR A 173 20.29 -0.72 -16.12
CA TYR A 173 19.39 -1.85 -15.88
C TYR A 173 18.92 -2.53 -17.17
N LYS A 174 19.68 -2.46 -18.27
CA LYS A 174 19.39 -3.16 -19.55
C LYS A 174 19.15 -4.65 -19.39
N LYS A 175 19.74 -5.28 -18.37
CA LYS A 175 19.48 -6.69 -18.04
C LYS A 175 18.00 -7.02 -17.83
N LEU A 176 17.16 -6.03 -17.49
CA LEU A 176 15.73 -6.21 -17.31
C LEU A 176 14.99 -6.52 -18.64
N HIS A 177 15.56 -6.15 -19.80
CA HIS A 177 15.03 -6.55 -21.11
C HIS A 177 15.18 -8.05 -21.39
N HIS A 178 16.15 -8.69 -20.73
CA HIS A 178 16.53 -10.09 -20.95
C HIS A 178 16.78 -10.79 -19.60
N LEU A 179 15.81 -10.71 -18.68
CA LEU A 179 15.86 -11.48 -17.45
C LEU A 179 15.97 -12.96 -17.79
N ASN A 180 17.03 -13.62 -17.34
CA ASN A 180 17.14 -15.07 -17.45
C ASN A 180 16.21 -15.71 -16.40
N LEU A 181 15.04 -16.16 -16.83
CA LEU A 181 14.02 -16.74 -15.95
C LEU A 181 14.13 -18.27 -15.83
N GLU A 182 15.11 -18.89 -16.49
CA GLU A 182 15.28 -20.35 -16.51
C GLU A 182 16.22 -20.88 -15.41
N GLU A 183 16.91 -20.01 -14.67
CA GLU A 183 17.93 -20.37 -13.66
C GLU A 183 17.50 -20.19 -12.18
N GLU A 184 16.21 -19.96 -11.89
CA GLU A 184 15.70 -19.76 -10.51
C GLU A 184 14.72 -20.84 -10.00
#